data_AF-A0A0K6I755-F1
#
_entry.id   AF-A0A0K6I755-F1
#
_cell.length_a   1.000
_cell.length_b   1.000
_cell.length_c   1.000
_cell.angle_alpha   90.00
_cell.angle_beta   90.00
_cell.angle_gamma   90.00
#
_symmetry.space_group_name_H-M   'P 1'
#
loop_
_entity.id
_entity.type
_entity.pdbx_description
1 polymer ?
#
loop_
_entity_poly.entity_id
_entity_poly.type
_entity_poly.pdbx_seq_one_letter_code
_entity_poly.pdbx_strand_id
1 'polypeptide(L)'
;MNHPETPEGWQVWDLAQRLIGQLRVTTGMGGGAVIGWDMGTALAMARALGVDPLIAAECLPEIEAVMVRKFNEQMASGDRPGPEDQIRSIRSR
;
A
#
# COMPACT_ATOMS: atom_id res chain seq x y z
N MET A 1 -7.43 12.59 -13.94
CA MET A 1 -8.28 11.46 -14.38
C MET A 1 -8.55 10.45 -13.26
N ASN A 2 -7.75 10.39 -12.18
CA ASN A 2 -8.06 9.56 -11.00
C ASN A 2 -8.18 10.44 -9.75
N HIS A 3 -9.22 11.27 -9.67
CA HIS A 3 -9.55 11.97 -8.43
C HIS A 3 -11.05 11.86 -8.16
N PRO A 4 -11.48 11.90 -6.90
CA PRO A 4 -12.90 11.77 -6.58
C PRO A 4 -13.71 12.98 -7.07
N GLU A 5 -14.94 12.74 -7.50
CA GLU A 5 -15.85 13.80 -7.95
C GLU A 5 -16.86 14.21 -6.87
N THR A 6 -16.92 13.47 -5.76
CA THR A 6 -17.83 13.72 -4.64
C THR A 6 -17.08 14.13 -3.38
N PRO A 7 -17.69 14.92 -2.46
CA PRO A 7 -17.10 15.24 -1.17
C PRO A 7 -16.71 14.00 -0.37
N GLU A 8 -17.56 12.97 -0.35
CA GLU A 8 -17.33 11.71 0.35
C GLU A 8 -16.13 10.97 -0.26
N GLY A 9 -16.02 10.98 -1.59
CA GLY A 9 -14.88 10.41 -2.28
C GLY A 9 -13.58 11.12 -1.93
N TRP A 10 -13.60 12.46 -1.81
CA TRP A 10 -12.43 13.23 -1.35
C TRP A 10 -12.04 12.90 0.08
N GLN A 11 -13.01 12.72 0.97
CA GLN A 11 -12.77 12.30 2.35
C GLN A 11 -12.10 10.93 2.43
N VAL A 12 -12.60 9.95 1.67
CA VAL A 12 -11.99 8.61 1.59
C VAL A 12 -10.60 8.68 0.96
N TRP A 13 -10.42 9.49 -0.07
CA TRP A 13 -9.11 9.66 -0.73
C TRP A 13 -8.06 10.24 0.22
N ASP A 14 -8.43 11.27 0.98
CA ASP A 14 -7.58 11.89 1.99
C ASP A 14 -7.28 10.91 3.15
N LEU A 15 -8.28 10.14 3.60
CA LEU A 15 -8.10 9.05 4.56
C LEU A 15 -7.09 7.99 4.04
N ALA A 16 -7.27 7.50 2.81
CA ALA A 16 -6.39 6.50 2.21
C ALA A 16 -4.92 6.95 2.15
N GLN A 17 -4.68 8.23 1.84
CA GLN A 17 -3.32 8.79 1.85
C GLN A 17 -2.70 8.80 3.26
N ARG A 18 -3.49 9.02 4.31
CA ARG A 18 -3.01 8.95 5.70
C ARG A 18 -2.74 7.53 6.18
N LEU A 19 -3.39 6.53 5.58
CA LEU A 19 -3.22 5.11 5.94
C LEU A 19 -1.93 4.50 5.41
N ILE A 20 -1.18 5.17 4.53
CA ILE A 20 0.13 4.67 4.05
C ILE A 20 1.11 4.41 5.20
N GLY A 21 0.99 5.13 6.33
CA GLY A 21 1.79 4.85 7.54
C GLY A 21 1.33 3.63 8.35
N GLN A 22 0.16 3.06 8.05
CA GLN A 22 -0.49 1.98 8.81
C GLN A 22 -0.49 0.65 8.03
N LEU A 23 0.55 0.43 7.21
CA LEU A 23 0.69 -0.77 6.40
C LEU A 23 1.03 -1.99 7.25
N ARG A 24 0.41 -3.11 6.90
CA ARG A 24 0.76 -4.43 7.38
C ARG A 24 1.69 -5.07 6.37
N VAL A 25 2.86 -5.50 6.85
CA VAL A 25 3.93 -6.10 6.06
C VAL A 25 4.30 -7.44 6.66
N THR A 26 4.52 -8.44 5.82
CA THR A 26 5.11 -9.72 6.21
C THR A 26 6.54 -9.79 5.68
N THR A 27 7.43 -10.46 6.42
CA THR A 27 8.82 -10.69 6.02
C THR A 27 9.14 -12.17 6.13
N GLY A 28 9.91 -12.70 5.16
CA GLY A 28 10.31 -14.11 5.15
C GLY A 28 11.56 -14.35 4.32
N MET A 29 11.92 -15.62 4.15
CA MET A 29 13.12 -16.03 3.40
C MET A 29 13.15 -15.57 1.93
N GLY A 30 12.00 -15.14 1.37
CA GLY A 30 11.85 -14.63 0.00
C GLY A 30 11.64 -13.11 -0.11
N GLY A 31 11.90 -12.34 0.96
CA GLY A 31 11.72 -10.89 0.98
C GLY A 31 10.49 -10.41 1.76
N GLY A 32 10.23 -9.10 1.69
CA GLY A 32 9.07 -8.45 2.30
C GLY A 32 7.89 -8.33 1.34
N ALA A 33 6.66 -8.44 1.86
CA ALA A 33 5.44 -8.20 1.10
C ALA A 33 4.43 -7.39 1.92
N VAL A 34 3.80 -6.41 1.29
CA VAL A 34 2.66 -5.68 1.86
C VAL A 34 1.43 -6.57 1.73
N ILE A 35 0.70 -6.74 2.82
CA ILE A 35 -0.51 -7.58 2.88
C ILE A 35 -1.80 -6.78 3.07
N GLY A 36 -1.70 -5.46 3.28
CA GLY A 36 -2.86 -4.56 3.41
C GLY A 36 -2.63 -3.45 4.41
N TRP A 37 -3.68 -2.72 4.73
CA TRP A 37 -3.75 -1.82 5.88
C TRP A 37 -4.25 -2.55 7.12
N ASP A 38 -4.02 -1.95 8.28
CA ASP A 38 -4.78 -2.32 9.47
C ASP A 38 -6.19 -1.71 9.38
N MET A 39 -7.18 -2.55 9.02
CA MET A 39 -8.56 -2.08 8.80
C MET A 39 -9.22 -1.56 10.10
N GLY A 40 -8.81 -2.07 11.27
CA GLY A 40 -9.29 -1.56 12.56
C GLY A 40 -8.86 -0.11 12.78
N THR A 41 -7.58 0.17 12.50
CA THR A 41 -6.99 1.51 12.54
C THR A 41 -7.60 2.41 11.48
N ALA A 42 -7.87 1.87 10.28
CA ALA A 42 -8.51 2.63 9.20
C ALA A 42 -9.89 3.16 9.60
N LEU A 43 -10.74 2.31 10.18
CA LEU A 43 -12.07 2.71 10.62
C LEU A 43 -12.01 3.61 11.86
N ALA A 44 -11.04 3.43 12.76
CA ALA A 44 -10.80 4.34 13.87
C ALA A 44 -10.38 5.74 13.39
N MET A 45 -9.50 5.82 12.40
CA MET A 45 -9.09 7.07 11.77
C MET A 45 -10.23 7.73 11.00
N ALA A 46 -11.07 6.95 10.29
CA ALA A 46 -12.26 7.47 9.63
C ALA A 46 -13.16 8.23 10.64
N ARG A 47 -13.48 7.58 11.78
CA ARG A 47 -14.25 8.21 12.86
C ARG A 47 -13.58 9.48 13.40
N ALA A 48 -12.27 9.44 13.64
CA ALA A 48 -11.54 10.58 14.18
C ALA A 48 -11.52 11.79 13.23
N LEU A 49 -11.55 11.55 11.92
CA LEU A 49 -11.54 12.58 10.89
C LEU A 49 -12.95 13.03 10.47
N GLY A 50 -14.01 12.46 11.06
CA GLY A 50 -15.39 12.76 10.69
C GLY A 50 -15.82 12.15 9.35
N VAL A 51 -15.09 11.17 8.83
CA VAL A 51 -15.48 10.37 7.66
C VAL A 51 -16.45 9.29 8.11
N ASP A 52 -17.55 9.10 7.39
CA ASP A 52 -18.49 8.01 7.69
C ASP A 52 -17.75 6.65 7.60
N PRO A 53 -17.67 5.89 8.71
CA PRO A 53 -16.99 4.60 8.72
C PRO A 53 -17.63 3.59 7.78
N LEU A 54 -18.92 3.71 7.48
CA LEU A 54 -19.60 2.83 6.51
C LEU A 54 -19.07 3.10 5.11
N ILE A 55 -18.97 4.38 4.71
CA ILE A 55 -18.40 4.77 3.42
C ILE A 55 -16.94 4.29 3.32
N ALA A 56 -16.15 4.49 4.38
CA ALA A 56 -14.77 4.01 4.42
C ALA A 56 -14.69 2.47 4.30
N ALA A 57 -15.56 1.74 4.99
CA ALA A 57 -15.59 0.27 4.94
C ALA A 57 -15.94 -0.28 3.56
N GLU A 58 -16.80 0.40 2.81
CA GLU A 58 -17.18 0.00 1.45
C GLU A 58 -16.07 0.36 0.42
N CYS A 59 -15.46 1.54 0.54
CA CYS A 59 -14.52 2.02 -0.47
C CYS A 59 -13.06 1.58 -0.25
N LEU A 60 -12.58 1.49 0.99
CA LEU A 60 -11.18 1.19 1.28
C LEU A 60 -10.69 -0.18 0.76
N PRO A 61 -11.48 -1.27 0.77
CA PRO A 61 -11.02 -2.56 0.27
C PRO A 61 -10.55 -2.53 -1.19
N GLU A 62 -11.23 -1.79 -2.06
CA GLU A 62 -10.83 -1.69 -3.47
C GLU A 62 -9.51 -0.91 -3.63
N ILE A 63 -9.34 0.17 -2.84
CA ILE A 63 -8.11 0.96 -2.84
C ILE A 63 -6.95 0.14 -2.28
N GLU A 64 -7.19 -0.65 -1.22
CA GLU A 64 -6.22 -1.55 -0.62
C GLU A 64 -5.70 -2.56 -1.65
N ALA A 65 -6.60 -3.19 -2.41
CA ALA A 65 -6.19 -4.17 -3.42
C ALA A 65 -5.24 -3.56 -4.48
N VAL A 66 -5.51 -2.32 -4.90
CA VAL A 66 -4.64 -1.58 -5.83
C VAL A 66 -3.30 -1.24 -5.17
N MET A 67 -3.34 -0.74 -3.94
CA MET A 67 -2.17 -0.37 -3.14
C MET A 67 -1.26 -1.58 -2.92
N VAL A 68 -1.79 -2.69 -2.39
CA VAL A 68 -1.06 -3.95 -2.14
C VAL A 68 -0.37 -4.43 -3.41
N ARG A 69 -1.11 -4.48 -4.53
CA ARG A 69 -0.56 -4.87 -5.82
C ARG A 69 0.61 -3.97 -6.22
N LYS A 70 0.42 -2.65 -6.15
CA LYS A 70 1.41 -1.66 -6.59
C LYS A 70 2.67 -1.64 -5.72
N PHE A 71 2.54 -1.80 -4.41
CA PHE A 71 3.69 -1.88 -3.50
C PHE A 71 4.46 -3.18 -3.70
N ASN A 72 3.78 -4.31 -3.87
CA ASN A 72 4.45 -5.59 -4.12
C ASN A 72 5.12 -5.65 -5.50
N GLU A 73 4.52 -5.05 -6.53
CA GLU A 73 5.17 -4.86 -7.85
C GLU A 73 6.48 -4.07 -7.70
N GLN A 74 6.47 -2.97 -6.94
CA GLN A 74 7.65 -2.15 -6.69
C GLN A 74 8.74 -2.93 -5.94
N MET A 75 8.38 -3.63 -4.85
CA MET A 75 9.34 -4.45 -4.09
C MET A 75 9.94 -5.58 -4.94
N ALA A 76 9.14 -6.23 -5.79
CA ALA A 76 9.63 -7.27 -6.70
C ALA A 76 10.56 -6.72 -7.80
N SER A 77 10.41 -5.45 -8.18
CA SER A 77 11.26 -4.76 -9.15
C SER A 77 12.54 -4.18 -8.54
N GLY A 78 12.56 -3.94 -7.21
CA GLY A 78 13.65 -3.28 -6.50
C GLY A 78 14.72 -4.20 -5.88
N ASP A 79 14.53 -5.52 -5.89
CA ASP A 79 15.40 -6.47 -5.16
C ASP A 79 15.89 -7.66 -6.00
N ARG A 80 16.15 -7.45 -7.30
CA ARG A 80 16.89 -8.45 -8.09
C ARG A 80 18.12 -7.77 -8.71
N PRO A 81 19.35 -8.05 -8.23
CA PRO A 81 20.53 -7.66 -8.98
C PRO A 81 20.42 -8.29 -10.36
N GLY A 82 20.48 -7.45 -11.39
CA GLY A 82 20.45 -7.89 -12.78
C GLY A 82 21.58 -8.89 -13.04
N PRO A 83 21.46 -9.76 -14.06
CA PRO A 83 22.53 -10.68 -14.43
C PRO A 83 23.89 -9.97 -14.60
N GLU A 84 23.89 -8.71 -15.05
CA GLU A 84 25.11 -7.89 -15.16
C GLU A 84 25.80 -7.59 -13.82
N ASP A 85 25.06 -7.41 -12.73
CA ASP A 85 25.62 -7.05 -11.42
C ASP A 85 26.25 -8.28 -10.75
N GLN A 86 25.68 -9.47 -10.97
CA GLN A 86 26.27 -10.74 -10.52
C GLN A 86 27.56 -11.06 -11.29
N ILE A 87 27.60 -10.81 -12.60
CA ILE A 87 28.81 -11.02 -13.42
C ILE A 87 29.94 -10.06 -12.99
N ARG A 88 29.62 -8.81 -12.64
CA ARG A 88 30.62 -7.84 -12.16
C ARG A 88 31.19 -8.25 -10.79
N SER A 89 30.35 -8.74 -9.88
CA SER A 89 30.74 -9.24 -8.56
C SER A 89 31.66 -10.47 -8.62
N ILE A 90 31.47 -11.35 -9.60
CA ILE A 90 32.33 -12.53 -9.83
C ILE A 90 33.71 -12.14 -10.39
N ARG A 91 33.78 -11.09 -11.22
CA ARG A 91 35.04 -10.64 -11.84
C ARG A 91 35.90 -9.74 -10.94
N SER A 92 35.35 -9.25 -9.83
CA SER A 92 36.06 -8.40 -8.86
C SER A 92 36.57 -9.16 -7.63
N ARG A 93 36.60 -10.50 -7.68
CA ARG A 93 37.29 -11.38 -6.74
C ARG A 93 38.41 -12.12 -7.48
#